data_AF-A0A2V7BVX9-F1
#
_entry.id   AF-A0A2V7BVX9-F1
#
_cell.length_a   1.000
_cell.length_b   1.000
_cell.length_c   1.000
_cell.angle_alpha   90.00
_cell.angle_beta   90.00
_cell.angle_gamma   90.00
#
_symmetry.space_group_name_H-M   'P 1'
#
loop_
_entity.id
_entity.type
_entity.pdbx_description
1 polymer ?
#
loop_
_entity_poly.entity_id
_entity_poly.type
_entity_poly.pdbx_seq_one_letter_code
_entity_poly.pdbx_strand_id
1 'polypeptide(L)'
;MSRREWPDWWDWELELSPHLLKRMTDRRFSEIDLRRMLERAATYREDVVDGRWVIETRRHRGRAWEVIVEPDPERQLLVVVTAYPVWK
;
A
#
# COMPACT_ATOMS: atom_id res chain seq x y z
N MET A 1 0.90 4.59 -17.92
CA MET A 1 0.43 5.72 -17.09
C MET A 1 1.65 6.57 -16.79
N SER A 2 1.58 7.89 -17.02
CA SER A 2 2.74 8.77 -16.90
C SER A 2 3.13 8.93 -15.43
N ARG A 3 4.43 8.96 -15.13
CA ARG A 3 5.01 9.10 -13.78
C ARG A 3 4.76 10.49 -13.12
N ARG A 4 3.83 11.30 -13.64
CA ARG A 4 3.59 12.70 -13.23
C ARG A 4 2.46 12.88 -12.22
N GLU A 5 1.76 11.81 -11.82
CA GLU A 5 0.57 11.89 -10.95
C GLU A 5 0.78 11.29 -9.55
N TRP A 6 1.92 10.64 -9.29
CA TRP A 6 2.22 10.04 -7.99
C TRP A 6 3.18 10.93 -7.19
N PRO A 7 3.05 10.96 -5.86
CA PRO A 7 3.91 11.75 -5.00
C PRO A 7 5.32 11.16 -4.96
N ASP A 8 6.31 12.01 -4.63
CA ASP A 8 7.73 11.65 -4.68
C ASP A 8 8.09 10.42 -3.84
N TRP A 9 7.36 10.18 -2.75
CA TRP A 9 7.55 9.03 -1.88
C TRP A 9 7.11 7.70 -2.46
N TRP A 10 6.40 7.69 -3.60
CA TRP A 10 5.93 6.47 -4.24
C TRP A 10 7.07 5.58 -4.74
N ASP A 11 8.20 6.18 -5.13
CA ASP A 11 9.38 5.48 -5.63
C ASP A 11 10.37 5.11 -4.51
N TRP A 12 10.03 5.35 -3.23
CA TRP A 12 10.88 5.01 -2.09
C TRP A 12 10.88 3.50 -1.79
N GLU A 13 11.91 3.05 -1.06
CA GLU A 13 12.03 1.64 -0.66
C GLU A 13 10.92 1.27 0.34
N LEU A 14 10.31 0.08 0.15
CA LEU A 14 9.23 -0.40 1.01
C LEU A 14 9.77 -0.97 2.31
N GLU A 15 9.19 -0.56 3.43
CA GLU A 15 9.37 -1.19 4.73
C GLU A 15 8.08 -1.87 5.18
N LEU A 16 8.14 -3.16 5.54
CA LEU A 16 6.97 -3.90 6.03
C LEU A 16 6.84 -3.75 7.54
N SER A 17 5.77 -3.09 7.99
CA SER A 17 5.54 -2.93 9.43
C SER A 17 5.24 -4.27 10.12
N PRO A 18 5.55 -4.41 11.42
CA PRO A 18 5.15 -5.59 12.20
C PRO A 18 3.64 -5.86 12.15
N HIS A 19 2.82 -4.81 12.07
CA HIS A 19 1.37 -4.95 11.94
C HIS A 19 0.99 -5.59 10.60
N LEU A 20 1.59 -5.15 9.49
CA LEU A 20 1.35 -5.74 8.18
C LEU A 20 1.73 -7.22 8.14
N LEU A 21 2.89 -7.59 8.72
CA LEU A 21 3.34 -8.98 8.74
C LEU A 21 2.29 -9.91 9.39
N LYS A 22 1.69 -9.49 10.50
CA LYS A 22 0.57 -10.21 11.11
C LYS A 22 -0.64 -10.29 10.17
N ARG A 23 -0.99 -9.19 9.49
CA ARG A 23 -2.13 -9.15 8.55
C ARG A 23 -1.92 -9.98 7.29
N MET A 24 -0.69 -10.13 6.84
CA MET A 24 -0.33 -11.03 5.73
C MET A 24 -0.69 -12.47 6.05
N THR A 25 -0.38 -12.93 7.27
CA THR A 25 -0.81 -14.24 7.78
C THR A 25 -2.34 -14.32 7.89
N ASP A 26 -2.97 -13.37 8.58
CA ASP A 26 -4.42 -13.39 8.81
C ASP A 26 -5.23 -13.40 7.49
N ARG A 27 -4.78 -12.62 6.51
CA ARG A 27 -5.47 -12.37 5.23
C ARG A 27 -4.91 -13.18 4.07
N ARG A 28 -3.92 -14.04 4.34
CA ARG A 28 -3.30 -15.00 3.40
C ARG A 28 -2.78 -14.36 2.10
N PHE A 29 -2.01 -13.29 2.22
CA PHE A 29 -1.27 -12.71 1.10
C PHE A 29 0.22 -12.62 1.42
N SER A 30 1.05 -12.80 0.39
CA SER A 30 2.51 -12.72 0.49
C SER A 30 3.04 -11.33 0.16
N GLU A 31 4.32 -11.07 0.40
CA GLU A 31 4.97 -9.83 -0.05
C GLU A 31 4.91 -9.71 -1.58
N ILE A 32 5.05 -10.83 -2.31
CA ILE A 32 4.89 -10.86 -3.76
C ILE A 32 3.48 -10.42 -4.17
N ASP A 33 2.45 -10.85 -3.44
CA ASP A 33 1.08 -10.38 -3.67
C ASP A 33 0.95 -8.88 -3.41
N LEU A 34 1.53 -8.37 -2.32
CA LEU A 34 1.53 -6.94 -1.99
C LEU A 34 2.18 -6.11 -3.09
N ARG A 35 3.37 -6.50 -3.56
CA ARG A 35 4.07 -5.81 -4.66
C ARG A 35 3.22 -5.78 -5.93
N ARG A 36 2.57 -6.91 -6.27
CA ARG A 36 1.62 -6.98 -7.40
C ARG A 36 0.38 -6.09 -7.21
N MET A 37 -0.10 -5.92 -5.99
CA MET A 37 -1.19 -4.98 -5.69
C MET A 37 -0.74 -3.54 -5.96
N LEU A 38 0.43 -3.14 -5.46
CA LEU A 38 1.00 -1.79 -5.63
C LEU A 38 1.37 -1.48 -7.09
N GLU A 39 1.90 -2.44 -7.84
CA GLU A 39 2.09 -2.32 -9.31
C GLU A 39 0.79 -2.01 -10.06
N ARG A 40 -0.35 -2.39 -9.48
CA ARG A 40 -1.70 -2.18 -10.00
C ARG A 40 -2.45 -1.07 -9.25
N ALA A 41 -1.74 -0.22 -8.53
CA ALA A 41 -2.31 0.96 -7.90
C ALA A 41 -3.04 1.81 -8.94
N ALA A 42 -4.23 2.28 -8.57
CA ALA A 42 -5.12 3.04 -9.42
C ALA A 42 -5.15 4.51 -9.01
N THR A 43 -5.22 4.77 -7.70
CA THR A 43 -5.23 6.11 -7.11
C THR A 43 -4.77 6.04 -5.66
N TYR A 44 -4.58 7.19 -5.03
CA TYR A 44 -4.29 7.32 -3.61
C TYR A 44 -5.11 8.47 -3.00
N ARG A 45 -5.32 8.41 -1.68
CA ARG A 45 -6.00 9.44 -0.89
C ARG A 45 -5.47 9.48 0.54
N GLU A 46 -5.73 10.55 1.26
CA GLU A 46 -5.39 10.64 2.69
C GLU A 46 -6.18 9.58 3.50
N ASP A 47 -5.51 9.01 4.50
CA ASP A 47 -6.13 8.19 5.53
C ASP A 47 -6.70 9.08 6.65
N VAL A 48 -7.52 8.49 7.53
CA VAL A 48 -8.04 9.21 8.71
C VAL A 48 -6.96 9.54 9.75
N VAL A 49 -5.78 8.92 9.64
CA VAL A 49 -4.61 9.22 10.46
C VAL A 49 -3.66 10.11 9.64
N ASP A 50 -3.36 11.29 10.16
CA ASP A 50 -2.45 12.24 9.51
C ASP A 50 -1.10 11.59 9.16
N GLY A 51 -0.58 11.94 7.98
CA GLY A 51 0.67 11.39 7.45
C GLY A 51 0.52 10.02 6.77
N ARG A 52 -0.65 9.38 6.88
CA ARG A 52 -0.94 8.12 6.18
C ARG A 52 -1.77 8.31 4.92
N TRP A 53 -1.55 7.40 3.99
CA TRP A 53 -2.19 7.39 2.69
C TRP A 53 -2.77 6.03 2.39
N VAL A 54 -3.97 6.02 1.83
CA VAL A 54 -4.62 4.83 1.30
C VAL A 54 -4.34 4.73 -0.18
N ILE A 55 -3.73 3.62 -0.59
CA ILE A 55 -3.50 3.25 -1.98
C ILE A 55 -4.63 2.34 -2.41
N GLU A 56 -5.45 2.81 -3.35
CA GLU A 56 -6.50 2.02 -3.95
C GLU A 56 -5.94 1.20 -5.11
N THR A 57 -6.04 -0.11 -5.02
CA THR A 57 -5.49 -1.02 -6.02
C THR A 57 -6.58 -1.65 -6.88
N ARG A 58 -6.26 -1.94 -8.14
CA ARG A 58 -7.16 -2.74 -8.99
C ARG A 58 -7.29 -4.17 -8.43
N ARG A 59 -8.22 -4.94 -9.00
CA ARG A 59 -8.52 -6.30 -8.52
C ARG A 59 -7.27 -7.18 -8.49
N HIS A 60 -6.94 -7.69 -7.30
CA HIS A 60 -6.00 -8.78 -7.06
C HIS A 60 -6.75 -9.99 -6.53
N ARG A 61 -6.57 -11.16 -7.16
CA ARG A 61 -7.33 -12.38 -6.86
C ARG A 61 -8.85 -12.16 -6.79
N GLY A 62 -9.37 -11.35 -7.71
CA GLY A 62 -10.81 -11.08 -7.84
C GLY A 62 -11.37 -10.02 -6.88
N ARG A 63 -10.58 -9.45 -5.97
CA ARG A 63 -11.02 -8.41 -5.02
C ARG A 63 -10.18 -7.15 -5.16
N ALA A 64 -10.77 -5.97 -4.99
CA ALA A 64 -9.99 -4.75 -4.84
C ALA A 64 -9.36 -4.72 -3.44
N TRP A 65 -8.21 -4.07 -3.32
CA TRP A 65 -7.50 -3.93 -2.05
C TRP A 65 -7.17 -2.47 -1.79
N GLU A 66 -7.22 -2.09 -0.53
CA GLU A 66 -6.65 -0.86 -0.02
C GLU A 66 -5.38 -1.19 0.78
N VAL A 67 -4.31 -0.46 0.49
CA VAL A 67 -3.02 -0.57 1.19
C VAL A 67 -2.76 0.75 1.89
N ILE A 68 -2.58 0.73 3.20
CA ILE A 68 -2.23 1.95 3.96
C ILE A 68 -0.70 2.04 4.03
N VAL A 69 -0.18 3.18 3.61
CA VAL A 69 1.25 3.50 3.63
C VAL A 69 1.52 4.79 4.39
N GLU A 70 2.71 4.90 4.96
CA GLU A 70 3.20 6.05 5.71
C GLU A 70 4.60 6.40 5.18
N PRO A 71 4.76 7.54 4.48
CA PRO A 71 6.07 8.01 4.05
C PRO A 71 6.91 8.45 5.26
N ASP A 72 8.13 7.92 5.35
CA ASP A 72 9.14 8.32 6.34
C ASP A 72 10.23 9.13 5.62
N PRO A 73 10.16 10.48 5.62
CA PRO A 73 11.10 11.32 4.90
C PRO A 73 12.49 11.34 5.53
N GLU A 74 12.63 11.03 6.83
CA GLU A 74 13.92 11.00 7.50
C GLU A 74 14.73 9.78 7.07
N ARG A 75 14.06 8.64 6.88
CA ARG A 75 14.67 7.38 6.45
C ARG A 75 14.55 7.14 4.94
N GLN A 76 13.76 7.96 4.25
CA GLN A 76 13.42 7.85 2.84
C GLN A 76 12.79 6.48 2.50
N LEU A 77 11.86 6.04 3.34
CA LEU A 77 11.16 4.75 3.23
C LEU A 77 9.65 4.95 3.09
N LEU A 78 9.00 4.07 2.35
CA LEU A 78 7.55 3.97 2.32
C LEU A 78 7.11 2.80 3.19
N VAL A 79 6.69 3.10 4.42
CA VAL A 79 6.30 2.09 5.39
C VAL A 79 4.90 1.59 5.05
N VAL A 80 4.74 0.29 4.80
CA VAL A 80 3.44 -0.33 4.59
C VAL A 80 2.85 -0.71 5.94
N VAL A 81 1.81 0.01 6.34
CA VAL A 81 1.16 -0.12 7.65
C VAL A 81 0.22 -1.33 7.67
N THR A 82 -0.63 -1.46 6.65
CA THR A 82 -1.58 -2.59 6.53
C THR A 82 -2.10 -2.72 5.10
N ALA A 83 -2.70 -3.86 4.76
CA ALA A 83 -3.40 -4.06 3.48
C ALA A 83 -4.64 -4.94 3.67
N TYR A 84 -5.79 -4.52 3.13
CA TYR A 84 -7.06 -5.24 3.31
C TYR A 84 -7.90 -5.26 2.03
N PRO A 85 -8.67 -6.36 1.80
CA PRO A 85 -9.59 -6.42 0.69
C PRO A 85 -10.81 -5.55 0.98
N VAL A 86 -11.31 -4.86 -0.04
CA VAL A 86 -12.58 -4.13 0.02
C VAL A 86 -13.64 -4.88 -0.77
N TRP A 87 -14.87 -4.84 -0.25
CA TRP A 87 -16.04 -5.38 -0.90
C TRP A 87 -16.80 -4.18 -1.47
N LYS A 88 -16.80 -4.04 -2.80
CA LYS A 88 -17.73 -3.14 -3.47
C LYS A 88 -19.11 -3.78 -3.53
#